data_AF-A0A7J4IHV6-F1
#
_entry.id   AF-A0A7J4IHV6-F1
#
_cell.length_a   1.000
_cell.length_b   1.000
_cell.length_c   1.000
_cell.angle_alpha   90.00
_cell.angle_beta   90.00
_cell.angle_gamma   90.00
#
_symmetry.space_group_name_H-M   'P 1'
#
loop_
_entity.id
_entity.type
_entity.pdbx_description
1 polymer ?
#
loop_
_entity_poly.entity_id
_entity_poly.type
_entity_poly.pdbx_seq_one_letter_code
_entity_poly.pdbx_strand_id
1 'polypeptide(L)'
;MVQDNFLGNYTSCVAARSTNRGILAGSQDGGIATGTLAFALEEGIIDGAIVSVMDPSEPWKPVPIVATSPEELYMARGTKYSLSPNLSLIKEATRSYGLDRVGIVGVPCQMQGLRKGQLYPVGLRDVPDKIALAVGIFCMENFPYQSIIQLVEDHGNTKLENVVKLDIGKGKFWIYTERGAVVQLPLKITHKYEQPGC
;
A
#
# COMPACT_ATOMS: atom_id res chain seq x y z
N MET A 1 -25.88 7.16 -5.87
CA MET A 1 -24.76 7.03 -4.92
C MET A 1 -25.30 6.30 -3.71
N VAL A 2 -24.71 5.14 -3.38
CA VAL A 2 -25.06 4.36 -2.19
C VAL A 2 -24.39 5.00 -0.98
N GLN A 3 -25.11 5.04 0.14
CA GLN A 3 -24.59 5.46 1.44
C GLN A 3 -24.73 4.27 2.38
N ASP A 4 -23.60 3.70 2.79
CA ASP A 4 -23.54 2.55 3.68
C ASP A 4 -22.84 2.95 4.99
N ASN A 5 -23.39 2.51 6.12
CA ASN A 5 -22.89 2.89 7.44
C ASN A 5 -21.49 2.33 7.77
N PHE A 6 -21.07 1.26 7.11
CA PHE A 6 -19.79 0.59 7.36
C PHE A 6 -18.83 0.70 6.16
N LEU A 7 -19.37 0.67 4.94
CA LEU A 7 -18.58 0.72 3.70
C LEU A 7 -18.42 2.14 3.15
N GLY A 8 -19.13 3.12 3.71
CA GLY A 8 -19.11 4.51 3.27
C GLY A 8 -19.91 4.75 2.00
N ASN A 9 -19.55 5.81 1.28
CA ASN A 9 -20.27 6.28 0.10
C ASN A 9 -19.61 5.75 -1.18
N TYR A 10 -20.38 5.13 -2.08
CA TYR A 10 -19.86 4.59 -3.33
C TYR A 10 -20.90 4.59 -4.46
N THR A 11 -20.45 4.45 -5.72
CA THR A 11 -21.34 4.37 -6.88
C THR A 11 -21.72 2.92 -7.21
N SER A 12 -20.74 2.02 -7.21
CA SER A 12 -20.90 0.58 -7.45
C SER A 12 -19.80 -0.20 -6.73
N CYS A 13 -20.07 -1.48 -6.42
CA CYS A 13 -19.08 -2.41 -5.88
C CYS A 13 -19.01 -3.64 -6.79
N VAL A 14 -17.81 -4.01 -7.22
CA VAL A 14 -17.57 -5.14 -8.15
C VAL A 14 -16.35 -5.94 -7.72
N ALA A 15 -16.32 -7.22 -8.09
CA ALA A 15 -15.11 -8.02 -8.03
C ALA A 15 -14.34 -7.86 -9.35
N ALA A 16 -13.08 -7.45 -9.27
CA ALA A 16 -12.26 -7.18 -10.45
C ALA A 16 -10.84 -7.74 -10.30
N ARG A 17 -10.19 -7.96 -11.44
CA ARG A 17 -8.76 -8.25 -11.54
C ARG A 17 -8.19 -7.63 -12.81
N SER A 18 -6.92 -7.25 -12.78
CA SER A 18 -6.20 -6.79 -13.97
C SER A 18 -6.14 -7.88 -15.03
N THR A 19 -6.23 -7.50 -16.30
CA THR A 19 -6.00 -8.38 -17.45
C THR A 19 -4.52 -8.45 -17.83
N ASN A 20 -3.69 -7.54 -17.31
CA ASN A 20 -2.25 -7.51 -17.56
C ASN A 20 -1.53 -8.55 -16.69
N ARG A 21 -1.01 -9.60 -17.34
CA ARG A 21 -0.28 -10.69 -16.67
C ARG A 21 0.99 -10.20 -15.96
N GLY A 22 1.65 -9.18 -16.52
CA GLY A 22 2.83 -8.56 -15.93
C GLY A 22 2.50 -7.95 -14.57
N ILE A 23 1.36 -7.24 -14.45
CA ILE A 23 0.87 -6.69 -13.18
C ILE A 23 0.53 -7.81 -12.19
N LEU A 24 -0.23 -8.82 -12.65
CA LEU A 24 -0.68 -9.93 -11.80
C LEU A 24 0.48 -10.72 -11.19
N ALA A 25 1.59 -10.92 -11.91
CA ALA A 25 2.71 -11.79 -11.52
C ALA A 25 3.41 -11.44 -10.19
N GLY A 26 3.09 -10.31 -9.56
CA GLY A 26 3.57 -9.93 -8.23
C GLY A 26 2.55 -9.20 -7.37
N SER A 27 1.29 -9.12 -7.79
CA SER A 27 0.24 -8.42 -7.06
C SER A 27 -0.24 -9.23 -5.84
N GLN A 28 -0.67 -8.53 -4.78
CA GLN A 28 -1.25 -9.19 -3.60
C GLN A 28 -2.50 -9.99 -3.98
N ASP A 29 -3.41 -9.33 -4.68
CA ASP A 29 -4.73 -9.83 -5.07
C ASP A 29 -4.95 -9.62 -6.58
N GLY A 30 -6.07 -9.00 -6.97
CA GLY A 30 -6.40 -8.72 -8.37
C GLY A 30 -5.54 -7.66 -9.07
N GLY A 31 -4.52 -7.10 -8.42
CA GLY A 31 -3.64 -6.08 -9.02
C GLY A 31 -4.33 -4.75 -9.33
N ILE A 32 -5.38 -4.41 -8.58
CA ILE A 32 -6.21 -3.21 -8.84
C ILE A 32 -5.43 -1.92 -8.59
N ALA A 33 -4.73 -1.79 -7.45
CA ALA A 33 -4.01 -0.55 -7.15
C ALA A 33 -2.93 -0.23 -8.19
N THR A 34 -2.08 -1.21 -8.51
CA THR A 34 -1.04 -1.07 -9.54
C THR A 34 -1.65 -0.86 -10.92
N GLY A 35 -2.68 -1.63 -11.30
CA GLY A 35 -3.35 -1.48 -12.59
C GLY A 35 -3.97 -0.11 -12.80
N THR A 36 -4.67 0.41 -11.79
CA THR A 36 -5.29 1.74 -11.84
C THR A 36 -4.25 2.85 -11.94
N LEU A 37 -3.18 2.79 -11.16
CA LEU A 37 -2.11 3.80 -11.22
C LEU A 37 -1.31 3.74 -12.53
N ALA A 38 -1.00 2.53 -13.02
CA ALA A 38 -0.27 2.36 -14.27
C ALA A 38 -1.07 2.90 -15.46
N PHE A 39 -2.36 2.54 -15.54
CA PHE A 39 -3.27 3.09 -16.55
C PHE A 39 -3.38 4.61 -16.45
N ALA A 40 -3.55 5.16 -15.25
CA ALA A 40 -3.65 6.61 -15.05
C ALA A 40 -2.36 7.34 -15.46
N LEU A 41 -1.20 6.73 -15.27
CA LEU A 41 0.09 7.28 -15.70
C LEU A 41 0.22 7.26 -17.23
N GLU A 42 -0.10 6.12 -17.85
CA GLU A 42 -0.06 5.94 -19.31
C GLU A 42 -1.01 6.91 -20.04
N GLU A 43 -2.21 7.11 -19.50
CA GLU A 43 -3.21 8.04 -20.05
C GLU A 43 -2.97 9.52 -19.67
N GLY A 44 -1.91 9.80 -18.89
CA GLY A 44 -1.57 11.15 -18.44
C GLY A 44 -2.57 11.76 -17.45
N ILE A 45 -3.48 10.98 -16.86
CA ILE A 45 -4.38 11.38 -15.76
C ILE A 45 -3.55 11.77 -14.53
N ILE A 46 -2.46 11.05 -14.30
CA ILE A 46 -1.40 11.40 -13.36
C ILE A 46 -0.07 11.52 -14.09
N ASP A 47 0.87 12.29 -13.55
CA ASP A 47 2.26 12.38 -14.02
C ASP A 47 3.27 11.75 -13.04
N GLY A 48 2.79 11.27 -11.90
CA GLY A 48 3.51 10.39 -10.99
C GLY A 48 2.61 9.94 -9.84
N ALA A 49 3.02 8.91 -9.10
CA ALA A 49 2.28 8.39 -7.97
C ALA A 49 3.15 8.15 -6.74
N ILE A 50 2.62 8.45 -5.56
CA ILE A 50 3.24 8.07 -4.29
C ILE A 50 2.83 6.62 -3.97
N VAL A 51 3.82 5.74 -3.91
CA VAL A 51 3.65 4.30 -3.70
C VAL A 51 4.65 3.77 -2.67
N SER A 52 4.52 2.50 -2.28
CA SER A 52 5.36 1.88 -1.25
C SER A 52 6.12 0.68 -1.79
N VAL A 53 7.44 0.78 -1.85
CA VAL A 53 8.37 -0.27 -2.29
C VAL A 53 9.07 -0.92 -1.09
N MET A 54 9.75 -2.03 -1.28
CA MET A 54 10.63 -2.58 -0.24
C MET A 54 11.96 -1.81 -0.23
N ASP A 55 12.47 -1.55 0.97
CA ASP A 55 13.82 -1.04 1.16
C ASP A 55 14.84 -2.07 0.61
N PRO A 56 15.81 -1.67 -0.22
CA PRO A 56 16.82 -2.59 -0.75
C PRO A 56 17.76 -3.19 0.31
N SER A 57 17.90 -2.53 1.46
CA SER A 57 18.79 -2.93 2.56
C SER A 57 18.08 -3.66 3.70
N GLU A 58 16.77 -3.48 3.84
CA GLU A 58 15.95 -4.07 4.90
C GLU A 58 14.76 -4.85 4.29
N PRO A 59 14.84 -6.20 4.21
CA PRO A 59 13.80 -7.03 3.61
C PRO A 59 12.41 -6.73 4.19
N TRP A 60 11.39 -6.63 3.33
CA TRP A 60 10.00 -6.38 3.74
C TRP A 60 9.73 -5.05 4.46
N LYS A 61 10.73 -4.19 4.68
CA LYS A 61 10.52 -2.85 5.21
C LYS A 61 9.99 -1.93 4.11
N PRO A 62 8.79 -1.35 4.25
CA PRO A 62 8.23 -0.55 3.19
C PRO A 62 8.67 0.91 3.29
N VAL A 63 9.21 1.44 2.19
CA VAL A 63 9.58 2.86 2.07
C VAL A 63 8.75 3.54 0.98
N PRO A 64 8.27 4.76 1.22
CA PRO A 64 7.53 5.48 0.20
C PRO A 64 8.49 6.00 -0.87
N ILE A 65 8.04 6.00 -2.13
CA ILE A 65 8.72 6.65 -3.25
C ILE A 65 7.71 7.45 -4.08
N VAL A 66 8.20 8.39 -4.88
CA VAL A 66 7.45 8.98 -5.99
C VAL A 66 7.82 8.19 -7.25
N ALA A 67 6.89 7.40 -7.76
CA ALA A 67 7.05 6.64 -9.00
C ALA A 67 6.57 7.48 -10.19
N THR A 68 7.38 7.58 -11.23
CA THR A 68 7.07 8.30 -12.49
C THR A 68 7.13 7.38 -13.71
N SER A 69 7.33 6.07 -13.49
CA SER A 69 7.35 5.03 -14.51
C SER A 69 6.50 3.81 -14.12
N PRO A 70 5.96 3.05 -15.10
CA PRO A 70 5.29 1.78 -14.84
C PRO A 70 6.15 0.77 -14.07
N GLU A 71 7.46 0.73 -14.34
CA GLU A 71 8.42 -0.14 -13.68
C GLU A 71 8.48 0.13 -12.17
N GLU A 72 8.53 1.41 -11.78
CA GLU A 72 8.50 1.82 -10.37
C GLU A 72 7.17 1.49 -9.68
N LEU A 73 6.04 1.62 -10.39
CA LEU A 73 4.75 1.17 -9.89
C LEU A 73 4.73 -0.35 -9.67
N TYR A 74 5.42 -1.12 -10.51
CA TYR A 74 5.48 -2.58 -10.40
C TYR A 74 6.36 -3.02 -9.23
N MET A 75 7.39 -2.24 -8.86
CA MET A 75 8.19 -2.49 -7.65
C MET A 75 7.36 -2.35 -6.37
N ALA A 76 6.27 -1.56 -6.40
CA ALA A 76 5.42 -1.33 -5.24
C ALA A 76 4.39 -2.44 -4.97
N ARG A 77 4.31 -3.46 -5.83
CA ARG A 77 3.33 -4.56 -5.70
C ARG A 77 3.53 -5.38 -4.42
N GLY A 78 2.48 -6.08 -4.03
CA GLY A 78 2.43 -6.90 -2.82
C GLY A 78 2.23 -6.06 -1.56
N THR A 79 1.47 -6.58 -0.60
CA THR A 79 1.19 -5.89 0.66
C THR A 79 2.37 -6.02 1.60
N LYS A 80 2.86 -4.91 2.16
CA LYS A 80 3.82 -4.92 3.26
C LYS A 80 3.05 -4.56 4.53
N TYR A 81 2.92 -5.50 5.46
CA TYR A 81 2.16 -5.32 6.71
C TYR A 81 2.92 -4.52 7.76
N SER A 82 3.77 -3.58 7.35
CA SER A 82 4.38 -2.63 8.27
C SER A 82 4.28 -1.19 7.77
N LEU A 83 4.66 -0.24 8.61
CA LEU A 83 4.40 1.18 8.40
C LEU A 83 5.21 1.75 7.24
N SER A 84 4.50 2.23 6.21
CA SER A 84 5.07 3.08 5.16
C SER A 84 4.43 4.46 5.21
N PRO A 85 5.15 5.53 5.57
CA PRO A 85 4.56 6.86 5.74
C PRO A 85 4.36 7.59 4.40
N ASN A 86 3.53 7.06 3.48
CA ASN A 86 3.36 7.58 2.11
C ASN A 86 3.13 9.10 2.05
N LEU A 87 2.34 9.66 2.96
CA LEU A 87 2.06 11.11 2.98
C LEU A 87 3.31 11.98 3.23
N SER A 88 4.44 11.43 3.69
CA SER A 88 5.68 12.20 3.88
C SER A 88 6.19 12.81 2.58
N LEU A 89 5.90 12.18 1.43
CA LEU A 89 6.33 12.64 0.12
C LEU A 89 5.32 13.57 -0.57
N ILE A 90 4.15 13.84 0.03
CA ILE A 90 3.06 14.55 -0.66
C ILE A 90 3.44 15.96 -1.10
N LYS A 91 4.23 16.67 -0.27
CA LYS A 91 4.72 18.00 -0.60
C LYS A 91 5.86 17.92 -1.60
N GLU A 92 6.79 16.98 -1.39
CA GLU A 92 7.98 16.81 -2.22
C GLU A 92 7.65 16.42 -3.66
N ALA A 93 6.60 15.60 -3.85
CA ALA A 93 6.05 15.25 -5.15
C ALA A 93 5.72 16.49 -6.01
N THR A 94 5.22 17.56 -5.38
CA THR A 94 4.88 18.82 -6.07
C THR A 94 6.01 19.84 -6.09
N ARG A 95 7.20 19.47 -5.58
CA ARG A 95 8.37 20.35 -5.47
C ARG A 95 9.51 19.83 -6.33
N SER A 96 10.46 19.06 -5.78
CA SER A 96 11.61 18.60 -6.57
C SER A 96 11.23 17.71 -7.74
N TYR A 97 10.17 16.91 -7.58
CA TYR A 97 9.64 16.06 -8.66
C TYR A 97 8.80 16.85 -9.68
N GLY A 98 8.36 18.06 -9.33
CA GLY A 98 7.64 18.94 -10.26
C GLY A 98 6.29 18.42 -10.75
N LEU A 99 5.68 17.43 -10.07
CA LEU A 99 4.42 16.84 -10.52
C LEU A 99 3.27 17.84 -10.47
N ASP A 100 2.39 17.82 -11.47
CA ASP A 100 1.16 18.60 -11.56
C ASP A 100 -0.10 17.76 -11.29
N ARG A 101 -0.03 16.45 -11.50
CA ARG A 101 -1.15 15.50 -11.31
C ARG A 101 -0.69 14.28 -10.52
N VAL A 102 -0.70 14.43 -9.20
CA VAL A 102 -0.21 13.43 -8.25
C VAL A 102 -1.26 12.34 -8.03
N GLY A 103 -0.85 11.10 -8.29
CA GLY A 103 -1.48 9.88 -7.81
C GLY A 103 -0.98 9.48 -6.42
N ILE A 104 -1.77 8.75 -5.66
CA ILE A 104 -1.32 8.15 -4.39
C ILE A 104 -2.09 6.86 -4.09
N VAL A 105 -1.39 5.86 -3.56
CA VAL A 105 -2.00 4.70 -2.89
C VAL A 105 -1.77 4.77 -1.39
N GLY A 106 -2.74 4.34 -0.60
CA GLY A 106 -2.58 4.26 0.84
C GLY A 106 -3.73 3.59 1.57
N VAL A 107 -3.50 3.28 2.84
CA VAL A 107 -4.50 2.73 3.76
C VAL A 107 -5.50 3.81 4.23
N PRO A 108 -6.61 3.49 4.89
CA PRO A 108 -7.68 4.44 5.20
C PRO A 108 -7.22 5.69 5.98
N CYS A 109 -6.34 5.54 6.98
CA CYS A 109 -5.81 6.68 7.75
C CYS A 109 -4.97 7.64 6.87
N GLN A 110 -4.27 7.13 5.85
CA GLN A 110 -3.55 7.96 4.89
C GLN A 110 -4.52 8.67 3.93
N MET A 111 -5.61 8.03 3.53
CA MET A 111 -6.67 8.69 2.76
C MET A 111 -7.33 9.82 3.56
N GLN A 112 -7.55 9.62 4.86
CA GLN A 112 -8.06 10.67 5.76
C GLN A 112 -7.07 11.84 5.86
N GLY A 113 -5.77 11.55 6.08
CA GLY A 113 -4.72 12.56 6.13
C GLY A 113 -4.61 13.35 4.82
N LEU A 114 -4.71 12.67 3.68
CA LEU A 114 -4.75 13.27 2.34
C LEU A 114 -5.92 14.26 2.22
N ARG A 115 -7.15 13.82 2.48
CA ARG A 115 -8.35 14.67 2.34
C ARG A 115 -8.35 15.83 3.34
N LYS A 116 -7.86 15.61 4.56
CA LYS A 116 -7.64 16.70 5.53
C LYS A 116 -6.65 17.72 4.99
N GLY A 117 -5.55 17.28 4.40
CA GLY A 117 -4.55 18.16 3.77
C GLY A 117 -5.10 18.96 2.60
N GLN A 118 -6.06 18.42 1.84
CA GLN A 118 -6.72 19.15 0.77
C GLN A 118 -7.64 20.27 1.29
N LEU A 119 -8.42 20.01 2.35
CA LEU A 119 -9.37 20.98 2.91
C LEU A 119 -8.72 21.98 3.87
N TYR A 120 -7.68 21.57 4.58
CA TYR A 120 -6.98 22.35 5.61
C TYR A 120 -5.45 22.32 5.35
N PRO A 121 -4.96 23.02 4.31
CA PRO A 121 -3.60 22.87 3.79
C PRO A 121 -2.52 23.59 4.63
N VAL A 122 -2.45 23.29 5.92
CA VAL A 122 -1.42 23.84 6.83
C VAL A 122 -0.05 23.33 6.40
N GLY A 123 0.79 24.21 5.85
CA GLY A 123 2.12 23.85 5.34
C GLY A 123 2.14 23.08 4.01
N LEU A 124 0.98 22.93 3.36
CA LEU A 124 0.77 22.13 2.15
C LEU A 124 0.44 23.00 0.93
N ARG A 125 1.11 24.14 0.78
CA ARG A 125 0.95 25.03 -0.39
C ARG A 125 1.10 24.23 -1.70
N ASP A 126 0.23 24.49 -2.68
CA ASP A 126 0.16 23.84 -4.00
C ASP A 126 -0.11 22.33 -4.00
N VAL A 127 -0.34 21.69 -2.84
CA VAL A 127 -0.66 20.26 -2.78
C VAL A 127 -2.13 19.98 -3.09
N PRO A 128 -3.14 20.69 -2.52
CA PRO A 128 -4.55 20.31 -2.64
C PRO A 128 -5.05 20.10 -4.05
N ASP A 129 -4.70 21.03 -4.95
CA ASP A 129 -5.17 21.08 -6.33
C ASP A 129 -4.42 20.12 -7.25
N LYS A 130 -3.27 19.61 -6.80
CA LYS A 130 -2.42 18.68 -7.56
C LYS A 130 -2.75 17.21 -7.30
N ILE A 131 -3.58 16.89 -6.31
CA ILE A 131 -4.01 15.50 -6.05
C ILE A 131 -5.06 15.09 -7.08
N ALA A 132 -4.64 14.37 -8.11
CA ALA A 132 -5.49 13.95 -9.22
C ALA A 132 -6.16 12.59 -9.00
N LEU A 133 -5.50 11.66 -8.31
CA LEU A 133 -6.02 10.30 -8.08
C LEU A 133 -5.58 9.75 -6.73
N ALA A 134 -6.53 9.22 -5.96
CA ALA A 134 -6.26 8.57 -4.67
C ALA A 134 -6.88 7.17 -4.66
N VAL A 135 -6.04 6.15 -4.48
CA VAL A 135 -6.43 4.74 -4.41
C VAL A 135 -6.31 4.27 -2.96
N GLY A 136 -7.45 4.07 -2.31
CA GLY A 136 -7.52 3.50 -0.96
C GLY A 136 -7.47 1.97 -1.00
N ILE A 137 -6.65 1.36 -0.16
CA ILE A 137 -6.67 -0.09 0.10
C ILE A 137 -7.30 -0.38 1.46
N PHE A 138 -7.96 -1.54 1.58
CA PHE A 138 -8.52 -1.98 2.87
C PHE A 138 -7.41 -2.27 3.86
N CYS A 139 -7.67 -1.96 5.13
CA CYS A 139 -6.73 -2.16 6.22
C CYS A 139 -7.55 -2.42 7.49
N MET A 140 -7.23 -3.51 8.19
CA MET A 140 -7.77 -3.79 9.52
C MET A 140 -6.84 -3.25 10.59
N GLU A 141 -5.58 -3.65 10.53
CA GLU A 141 -4.50 -3.22 11.42
C GLU A 141 -3.17 -3.13 10.66
N ASN A 142 -2.15 -2.55 11.30
CA ASN A 142 -0.80 -2.48 10.79
C ASN A 142 0.21 -2.79 11.92
N PHE A 143 1.46 -3.11 11.56
CA PHE A 143 2.47 -3.56 12.53
C PHE A 143 3.73 -2.68 12.46
N PRO A 144 4.41 -2.42 13.59
CA PRO A 144 5.80 -1.99 13.56
C PRO A 144 6.68 -2.97 12.78
N TYR A 145 7.74 -2.50 12.12
CA TYR A 145 8.62 -3.38 11.34
C TYR A 145 9.23 -4.50 12.20
N GLN A 146 9.64 -4.18 13.44
CA GLN A 146 10.14 -5.18 14.39
C GLN A 146 9.10 -6.27 14.72
N SER A 147 7.81 -5.91 14.75
CA SER A 147 6.73 -6.88 14.94
C SER A 147 6.64 -7.85 13.77
N ILE A 148 6.82 -7.39 12.53
CA ILE A 148 6.87 -8.26 11.36
C ILE A 148 8.07 -9.22 11.42
N ILE A 149 9.25 -8.72 11.81
CA ILE A 149 10.43 -9.56 12.03
C ILE A 149 10.09 -10.67 13.04
N GLN A 150 9.56 -10.33 14.21
CA GLN A 150 9.22 -11.32 15.24
C GLN A 150 8.14 -12.31 14.80
N LEU A 151 7.11 -11.85 14.08
CA LEU A 151 6.07 -12.73 13.56
C LEU A 151 6.61 -13.72 12.53
N VAL A 152 7.53 -13.29 11.67
CA VAL A 152 8.07 -14.14 10.61
C VAL A 152 9.19 -15.04 11.13
N GLU A 153 10.15 -14.49 11.86
CA GLU A 153 11.35 -15.19 12.29
C GLU A 153 11.11 -16.05 13.53
N ASP A 154 10.45 -15.52 14.56
CA ASP A 154 10.21 -16.27 15.80
C ASP A 154 9.01 -17.21 15.67
N HIS A 155 7.85 -16.69 15.26
CA HIS A 155 6.63 -17.50 15.17
C HIS A 155 6.56 -18.30 13.87
N GLY A 156 6.98 -17.70 12.76
CA GLY A 156 7.02 -18.33 11.45
C GLY A 156 8.21 -19.28 11.26
N ASN A 157 9.22 -19.21 12.14
CA ASN A 157 10.46 -20.00 12.06
C ASN A 157 11.10 -19.97 10.65
N THR A 158 11.06 -18.81 10.01
CA THR A 158 11.67 -18.57 8.70
C THR A 158 12.32 -17.20 8.69
N LYS A 159 13.45 -17.08 8.00
CA LYS A 159 14.07 -15.76 7.83
C LYS A 159 13.23 -14.89 6.90
N LEU A 160 13.18 -13.60 7.20
CA LEU A 160 12.41 -12.62 6.43
C LEU A 160 12.88 -12.53 4.97
N GLU A 161 14.17 -12.74 4.72
CA GLU A 161 14.79 -12.78 3.38
C GLU A 161 14.21 -13.86 2.46
N ASN A 162 13.65 -14.94 3.01
CA ASN A 162 13.12 -16.05 2.22
C ASN A 162 11.63 -15.89 1.89
N VAL A 163 10.98 -14.82 2.36
CA VAL A 163 9.54 -14.62 2.23
C VAL A 163 9.22 -13.94 0.90
N VAL A 164 8.31 -14.54 0.13
CA VAL A 164 7.83 -13.99 -1.17
C VAL A 164 6.47 -13.34 -1.07
N LYS A 165 5.66 -13.73 -0.07
CA LYS A 165 4.34 -13.15 0.17
C LYS A 165 3.98 -13.27 1.64
N LEU A 166 3.37 -12.21 2.17
CA LEU A 166 2.64 -12.23 3.42
C LEU A 166 1.15 -12.05 3.10
N ASP A 167 0.27 -12.63 3.91
CA ASP A 167 -1.18 -12.43 3.75
C ASP A 167 -1.91 -12.52 5.09
N ILE A 168 -3.03 -11.81 5.22
CA ILE A 168 -3.91 -11.89 6.38
C ILE A 168 -5.31 -12.20 5.88
N GLY A 169 -5.82 -13.38 6.24
CA GLY A 169 -7.12 -13.84 5.79
C GLY A 169 -7.51 -15.15 6.44
N LYS A 170 -8.83 -15.43 6.45
CA LYS A 170 -9.39 -16.67 7.02
C LYS A 170 -8.94 -16.93 8.47
N GLY A 171 -8.79 -15.86 9.27
CA GLY A 171 -8.39 -15.94 10.68
C GLY A 171 -6.90 -16.23 10.93
N LYS A 172 -6.04 -16.14 9.90
CA LYS A 172 -4.62 -16.45 10.00
C LYS A 172 -3.73 -15.41 9.32
N PHE A 173 -2.51 -15.29 9.81
CA PHE A 173 -1.37 -14.65 9.16
C PHE A 173 -0.57 -15.71 8.40
N TRP A 174 -0.36 -15.50 7.11
CA TRP A 174 0.22 -16.46 6.19
C TRP A 174 1.59 -15.98 5.73
N ILE A 175 2.57 -16.87 5.75
CA ILE A 175 3.93 -16.61 5.28
C ILE A 175 4.23 -17.60 4.17
N TYR A 176 4.46 -17.10 2.97
CA TYR A 176 4.83 -17.90 1.80
C TYR A 176 6.30 -17.67 1.51
N THR A 177 7.05 -18.76 1.34
CA THR A 177 8.51 -18.69 1.10
C THR A 177 8.88 -19.05 -0.33
N GLU A 178 10.08 -18.64 -0.76
CA GLU A 178 10.63 -18.93 -2.09
C GLU A 178 10.67 -20.43 -2.41
N ARG A 179 10.91 -21.27 -1.40
CA ARG A 179 10.97 -22.73 -1.53
C ARG A 179 9.60 -23.40 -1.51
N GLY A 180 8.52 -22.63 -1.53
CA GLY A 180 7.14 -23.11 -1.58
C GLY A 180 6.55 -23.53 -0.23
N ALA A 181 7.25 -23.34 0.88
CA ALA A 181 6.68 -23.61 2.19
C ALA A 181 5.66 -22.51 2.56
N VAL A 182 4.58 -22.92 3.24
CA VAL A 182 3.54 -22.02 3.72
C VAL A 182 3.37 -22.20 5.22
N VAL A 183 3.67 -21.15 5.98
CA VAL A 183 3.47 -21.11 7.44
C VAL A 183 2.22 -20.32 7.75
N GLN A 184 1.46 -20.77 8.74
CA GLN A 184 0.19 -20.17 9.13
C GLN A 184 0.17 -19.93 10.62
N LEU A 185 -0.03 -18.68 11.02
CA LEU A 185 -0.13 -18.27 12.41
C LEU A 185 -1.57 -17.87 12.72
N PRO A 186 -2.19 -18.36 13.80
CA PRO A 186 -3.47 -17.84 14.27
C PRO A 186 -3.38 -16.33 14.56
N LEU A 187 -4.35 -15.53 14.10
CA LEU A 187 -4.32 -14.07 14.32
C LEU A 187 -4.30 -13.68 15.80
N LYS A 188 -4.84 -14.50 16.69
CA LYS A 188 -4.76 -14.26 18.15
C LYS A 188 -3.32 -14.04 18.65
N ILE A 189 -2.32 -14.61 17.97
CA ILE A 189 -0.91 -14.42 18.30
C ILE A 189 -0.41 -13.04 17.87
N THR A 190 -0.96 -12.49 16.78
CA THR A 190 -0.54 -11.19 16.21
C THR A 190 -1.03 -10.00 17.02
N HIS A 191 -2.11 -10.12 17.80
CA HIS A 191 -2.75 -9.01 18.52
C HIS A 191 -1.80 -8.16 19.38
N LYS A 192 -0.84 -8.79 20.07
CA LYS A 192 0.12 -8.04 20.93
C LYS A 192 1.18 -7.27 20.14
N TYR A 193 1.25 -7.48 18.83
CA TYR A 193 2.26 -6.92 17.93
C TYR A 193 1.72 -5.77 17.07
N GLU A 194 0.41 -5.53 17.10
CA GLU A 194 -0.27 -4.49 16.33
C GLU A 194 0.19 -3.09 16.78
N GLN A 195 0.15 -2.14 15.84
CA GLN A 195 0.40 -0.74 16.16
C GLN A 195 -0.74 -0.23 17.05
N PRO A 196 -0.48 0.33 18.25
CA PRO A 196 -1.53 0.77 19.17
C PRO A 196 -2.46 1.90 18.66
N GLY A 197 -2.13 2.52 17.52
CA GLY A 197 -2.95 3.58 16.92
C GLY A 197 -3.97 3.09 15.90
N CYS A 198 -3.95 1.79 15.58
CA CYS A 198 -5.01 1.10 14.86
C CYS A 198 -6.11 0.72 15.86
#